data_AF-A0A8B7VYP9-F1
#
_entry.id   AF-A0A8B7VYP9-F1
#
_cell.length_a   1.000
_cell.length_b   1.000
_cell.length_c   1.000
_cell.angle_alpha   90.00
_cell.angle_beta   90.00
_cell.angle_gamma   90.00
#
_symmetry.space_group_name_H-M   'P 1'
#
loop_
_entity.id
_entity.type
_entity.pdbx_description
1 polymer ?
#
loop_
_entity_poly.entity_id
_entity_poly.type
_entity_poly.pdbx_seq_one_letter_code
_entity_poly.pdbx_strand_id
1 'polypeptide(L)'
;SGLSLTCMLFFLISVIYKKFQLGCVMSHNKTALEGEDPLDLSIQGLNSSCVAQMFTVDSQMSYTVPIMAFAFVCHPEVLPIYTELCRPSQHRMQAVANVSIGAMFFMYGLTATFGYLTFYSSVEAEMLHMYSQEDLLILCVRLAVLLAVTLTVPVVLFPIRRALQQLLFPSKAFSWPRHVAIALILLVLVNVLVICVPTIRDIFGVIGSTSAPSLIFILPSIFYLRIVPSEVQPLFSWPKIQALCFGTLGVLFMAISLGFMFANWATGRSHMSGH
;
A
#
# COMPACT_ATOMS: atom_id res chain seq x y z
N SER A 1 -8.56 12.89 -7.06
CA SER A 1 -8.21 14.33 -6.87
C SER A 1 -7.00 14.65 -7.73
N GLY A 2 -7.07 15.70 -8.57
CA GLY A 2 -5.96 16.09 -9.46
C GLY A 2 -4.68 16.45 -8.70
N LEU A 3 -4.79 17.05 -7.52
CA LEU A 3 -3.65 17.40 -6.66
C LEU A 3 -2.82 16.18 -6.24
N SER A 4 -3.47 15.10 -5.81
CA SER A 4 -2.77 13.86 -5.40
C SER A 4 -2.02 13.25 -6.59
N LEU A 5 -2.61 13.25 -7.79
CA LEU A 5 -1.93 12.79 -9.01
C LEU A 5 -0.69 13.64 -9.30
N THR A 6 -0.80 14.97 -9.22
CA THR A 6 0.34 15.88 -9.42
C THR A 6 1.44 15.63 -8.38
N CYS A 7 1.10 15.44 -7.11
CA CYS A 7 2.08 15.10 -6.07
C CYS A 7 2.78 13.76 -6.35
N MET A 8 2.05 12.74 -6.80
CA MET A 8 2.62 11.44 -7.14
C MET A 8 3.54 11.51 -8.38
N LEU A 9 3.18 12.30 -9.38
CA LEU A 9 4.04 12.55 -10.55
C LEU A 9 5.29 13.34 -10.16
N PHE A 10 5.15 14.35 -9.32
CA PHE A 10 6.28 15.12 -8.79
C PHE A 10 7.24 14.23 -8.00
N PHE A 11 6.71 13.32 -7.19
CA PHE A 11 7.50 12.30 -6.49
C PHE A 11 8.24 11.39 -7.47
N LEU A 12 7.55 10.82 -8.46
CA LEU A 12 8.18 9.97 -9.49
C LEU A 12 9.33 10.68 -10.21
N ILE A 13 9.10 11.92 -10.68
CA ILE A 13 10.12 12.71 -11.37
C ILE A 13 11.32 12.96 -10.45
N SER A 14 11.07 13.26 -9.18
CA SER A 14 12.10 13.50 -8.17
C SER A 14 12.97 12.26 -7.92
N VAL A 15 12.34 11.08 -7.84
CA VAL A 15 13.04 9.80 -7.67
C VAL A 15 13.92 9.49 -8.88
N ILE A 16 13.38 9.66 -10.09
CA ILE A 16 14.14 9.48 -11.33
C ILE A 16 15.32 10.45 -11.36
N TYR A 17 15.09 11.74 -11.10
CA TYR A 17 16.14 12.75 -11.09
C TYR A 17 17.24 12.41 -10.07
N LYS A 18 16.86 12.03 -8.85
CA LYS A 18 17.81 11.66 -7.80
C LYS A 18 18.59 10.39 -8.13
N LYS A 19 17.99 9.40 -8.81
CA LYS A 19 18.73 8.23 -9.30
C LYS A 19 19.87 8.61 -10.25
N PHE A 20 19.65 9.58 -11.13
CA PHE A 20 20.67 10.06 -12.06
C PHE A 20 21.72 10.93 -11.38
N GLN A 21 21.36 11.66 -10.32
CA GLN A 21 22.28 12.49 -9.53
C GLN A 21 23.17 11.67 -8.58
N LEU A 22 22.60 10.68 -7.89
CA LEU A 22 23.27 9.97 -6.79
C LEU A 22 24.29 8.90 -7.24
N GLY A 23 24.44 8.63 -8.54
CA GLY A 23 25.35 7.57 -9.03
C GLY A 23 25.12 6.23 -8.32
N CYS A 24 26.08 5.31 -8.33
CA CYS A 24 26.22 4.38 -7.19
C CYS A 24 27.40 4.90 -6.37
N VAL A 25 27.13 5.87 -5.49
CA VAL A 25 28.17 6.40 -4.61
C VAL A 25 28.27 5.46 -3.42
N MET A 26 29.38 4.72 -3.35
CA MET A 26 29.74 3.93 -2.18
C MET A 26 29.71 4.83 -0.95
N SER A 27 28.82 4.52 0.00
CA SER A 27 28.84 5.15 1.31
C SER A 27 30.08 4.68 2.04
N HIS A 28 31.12 5.53 2.08
CA HIS A 28 32.11 5.47 3.14
C HIS A 28 32.39 6.89 3.64
N ASN A 29 32.40 6.99 4.98
CA ASN A 29 32.90 8.08 5.82
C ASN A 29 31.95 9.23 6.19
N LYS A 30 31.23 9.01 7.30
CA LYS A 30 31.34 9.95 8.43
C LYS A 30 32.49 9.48 9.35
N THR A 31 33.33 10.45 9.72
CA THR A 31 34.32 10.53 10.84
C THR A 31 35.77 10.06 10.67
N ALA A 32 36.68 10.93 11.19
CA ALA A 32 38.14 10.84 11.44
C ALA A 32 39.06 11.01 10.20
N LEU A 33 39.81 12.11 9.99
CA LEU A 33 40.90 12.75 10.75
C LEU A 33 42.21 11.93 10.71
N GLU A 34 43.20 12.47 9.98
CA GLU A 34 44.65 12.21 9.90
C GLU A 34 45.21 10.81 9.53
N GLY A 35 46.20 10.79 8.61
CA GLY A 35 47.38 9.90 8.69
C GLY A 35 47.55 8.76 7.67
N GLU A 36 48.49 8.97 6.73
CA GLU A 36 49.45 8.05 6.05
C GLU A 36 49.21 6.53 5.79
N ASP A 37 49.34 6.18 4.49
CA ASP A 37 50.00 5.02 3.83
C ASP A 37 49.53 3.53 3.93
N PRO A 38 49.83 2.68 2.91
CA PRO A 38 48.90 1.66 2.40
C PRO A 38 49.43 0.20 2.46
N LEU A 39 48.61 -0.79 2.86
CA LEU A 39 48.67 -2.18 2.33
C LEU A 39 47.54 -3.09 2.84
N ASP A 40 46.92 -3.81 1.89
CA ASP A 40 46.31 -5.15 2.00
C ASP A 40 45.40 -5.50 3.19
N LEU A 41 44.10 -5.13 3.14
CA LEU A 41 43.02 -6.00 3.66
C LEU A 41 41.57 -5.58 3.30
N SER A 42 41.17 -5.35 2.04
CA SER A 42 39.73 -5.27 1.72
C SER A 42 39.36 -5.38 0.23
N ILE A 43 39.55 -6.54 -0.40
CA ILE A 43 38.94 -6.85 -1.71
C ILE A 43 38.04 -8.08 -1.57
N GLN A 44 37.11 -8.04 -0.62
CA GLN A 44 36.02 -9.05 -0.57
C GLN A 44 34.66 -8.50 -0.10
N GLY A 45 34.60 -7.27 0.40
CA GLY A 45 33.34 -6.60 0.78
C GLY A 45 32.84 -5.53 -0.20
N LEU A 46 33.59 -5.20 -1.26
CA LEU A 46 33.38 -3.98 -2.06
C LEU A 46 32.41 -4.13 -3.26
N ASN A 47 31.98 -5.35 -3.60
CA ASN A 47 31.26 -5.63 -4.86
C ASN A 47 29.76 -5.98 -4.71
N SER A 48 29.20 -6.02 -3.50
CA SER A 48 27.83 -6.54 -3.30
C SER A 48 26.72 -5.48 -3.17
N SER A 49 27.05 -4.20 -2.95
CA SER A 49 26.03 -3.17 -2.64
C SER A 49 25.41 -2.49 -3.86
N CYS A 50 26.09 -2.48 -5.01
CA CYS A 50 25.62 -1.83 -6.25
C CYS A 50 25.13 -2.83 -7.31
N VAL A 51 24.90 -4.08 -6.92
CA VAL A 51 24.44 -5.14 -7.84
C VAL A 51 22.94 -5.33 -7.64
N ALA A 52 22.17 -5.18 -8.72
CA ALA A 52 20.74 -5.42 -8.70
C ALA A 52 20.47 -6.92 -8.48
N GLN A 53 19.82 -7.25 -7.37
CA GLN A 53 19.37 -8.61 -7.11
C GLN A 53 17.96 -8.77 -7.69
N MET A 54 17.86 -9.47 -8.82
CA MET A 54 16.61 -9.58 -9.58
C MET A 54 15.58 -10.52 -8.92
N PHE A 55 16.03 -11.48 -8.11
CA PHE A 55 15.14 -12.45 -7.46
C PHE A 55 15.72 -12.91 -6.13
N THR A 56 15.09 -12.51 -5.02
CA THR A 56 15.38 -13.00 -3.68
C THR A 56 14.11 -13.53 -3.06
N VAL A 57 14.13 -14.80 -2.65
CA VAL A 57 13.02 -15.42 -1.91
C VAL A 57 13.38 -15.33 -0.44
N ASP A 58 12.81 -14.33 0.23
CA ASP A 58 12.99 -14.12 1.66
C ASP A 58 11.63 -14.11 2.38
N SER A 59 11.65 -14.34 3.68
CA SER A 59 10.53 -14.19 4.62
C SER A 59 9.76 -12.87 4.47
N GLN A 60 10.41 -11.82 3.97
CA GLN A 60 9.80 -10.51 3.66
C GLN A 60 8.73 -10.57 2.55
N MET A 61 8.74 -11.59 1.69
CA MET A 61 7.70 -11.78 0.66
C MET A 61 6.29 -11.89 1.26
N SER A 62 6.18 -12.36 2.51
CA SER A 62 4.92 -12.42 3.25
C SER A 62 4.27 -11.04 3.45
N TYR A 63 5.05 -9.96 3.47
CA TYR A 63 4.56 -8.59 3.53
C TYR A 63 4.39 -7.99 2.13
N THR A 64 5.29 -8.30 1.19
CA THR A 64 5.28 -7.72 -0.16
C THR A 64 4.01 -8.03 -0.94
N VAL A 65 3.56 -9.28 -0.96
CA VAL A 65 2.37 -9.67 -1.76
C VAL A 65 1.10 -8.98 -1.26
N PRO A 66 0.80 -8.96 0.06
CA PRO A 66 -0.32 -8.19 0.59
C PRO A 66 -0.25 -6.69 0.34
N ILE A 67 0.94 -6.07 0.48
CA ILE A 67 1.12 -4.64 0.24
C ILE A 67 0.86 -4.30 -1.23
N MET A 68 1.37 -5.13 -2.16
CA MET A 68 1.09 -4.97 -3.59
C MET A 68 -0.41 -5.14 -3.88
N ALA A 69 -1.06 -6.15 -3.30
CA ALA A 69 -2.49 -6.34 -3.47
C ALA A 69 -3.29 -5.12 -2.97
N PHE A 70 -2.92 -4.57 -1.81
CA PHE A 70 -3.51 -3.35 -1.25
C PHE A 70 -3.34 -2.13 -2.14
N ALA A 71 -2.15 -1.95 -2.74
CA ALA A 71 -1.84 -0.80 -3.58
C ALA A 71 -2.77 -0.67 -4.80
N PHE A 72 -3.34 -1.78 -5.27
CA PHE A 72 -4.29 -1.82 -6.39
C PHE A 72 -5.78 -1.90 -5.94
N VAL A 73 -6.06 -1.81 -4.63
CA VAL A 73 -7.44 -1.74 -4.14
C VAL A 73 -8.00 -0.34 -4.39
N CYS A 74 -8.90 -0.21 -5.36
CA CYS A 74 -9.67 1.00 -5.62
C CYS A 74 -11.19 0.82 -5.43
N HIS A 75 -11.63 -0.40 -5.09
CA HIS A 75 -13.03 -0.82 -5.00
C HIS A 75 -13.96 0.12 -4.18
N PRO A 76 -13.56 0.64 -3.01
CA PRO A 76 -14.43 1.51 -2.21
C PRO A 76 -14.82 2.82 -2.91
N GLU A 77 -13.97 3.30 -3.81
CA GLU A 77 -14.14 4.59 -4.51
C GLU A 77 -14.94 4.45 -5.81
N VAL A 78 -15.17 3.22 -6.29
CA VAL A 78 -15.86 2.97 -7.57
C VAL A 78 -17.29 3.52 -7.54
N LEU A 79 -18.03 3.32 -6.45
CA LEU A 79 -19.42 3.79 -6.37
C LEU A 79 -19.53 5.33 -6.36
N PRO A 80 -18.80 6.07 -5.51
CA PRO A 80 -18.76 7.54 -5.59
C PRO A 80 -18.36 8.06 -6.98
N ILE A 81 -17.34 7.46 -7.62
CA ILE A 81 -16.91 7.86 -8.96
C ILE A 81 -18.01 7.59 -9.99
N TYR A 82 -18.71 6.46 -9.87
CA TYR A 82 -19.81 6.11 -10.78
C TYR A 82 -20.95 7.11 -10.73
N THR A 83 -21.33 7.56 -9.53
CA THR A 83 -22.44 8.50 -9.34
C THR A 83 -22.13 9.90 -9.84
N GLU A 84 -20.86 10.30 -9.85
CA GLU A 84 -20.40 11.61 -10.34
C GLU A 84 -20.08 11.60 -11.85
N LEU A 85 -20.08 10.43 -12.50
CA LEU A 85 -19.72 10.32 -13.91
C LEU A 85 -20.84 10.85 -14.81
N CYS A 86 -20.53 11.84 -15.64
CA CYS A 86 -21.47 12.37 -16.64
C CYS A 86 -22.01 11.26 -17.55
N ARG A 87 -23.31 10.95 -17.50
CA ARG A 87 -23.96 9.82 -18.20
C ARG A 87 -23.31 8.46 -17.85
N PRO A 88 -23.60 7.93 -16.64
CA PRO A 88 -22.94 6.73 -16.13
C PRO A 88 -23.36 5.49 -16.93
N SER A 89 -22.38 4.69 -17.35
CA SER A 89 -22.59 3.39 -17.99
C SER A 89 -21.47 2.42 -17.60
N GLN A 90 -21.75 1.11 -17.62
CA GLN A 90 -20.76 0.09 -17.26
C GLN A 90 -19.51 0.16 -18.15
N HIS A 91 -19.69 0.31 -19.46
CA HIS A 91 -18.58 0.41 -20.40
C HIS A 91 -17.68 1.63 -20.12
N ARG A 92 -18.28 2.78 -19.78
CA ARG A 92 -17.51 4.00 -19.49
C ARG A 92 -16.78 3.91 -18.16
N MET A 93 -17.42 3.33 -17.13
CA MET A 93 -16.75 3.06 -15.86
C MET A 93 -15.58 2.08 -16.06
N GLN A 94 -15.76 1.02 -16.84
CA GLN A 94 -14.68 0.08 -17.14
C GLN A 94 -13.52 0.75 -17.89
N ALA A 95 -13.80 1.64 -18.83
CA ALA A 95 -12.77 2.42 -19.52
C ALA A 95 -11.99 3.31 -18.55
N VAL A 96 -12.69 4.01 -17.64
CA VAL A 96 -12.05 4.84 -16.59
C VAL A 96 -11.19 3.96 -15.66
N ALA A 97 -11.70 2.81 -15.23
CA ALA A 97 -10.96 1.88 -14.39
C ALA A 97 -9.71 1.34 -15.10
N ASN A 98 -9.82 0.89 -16.35
CA ASN A 98 -8.70 0.35 -17.12
C ASN A 98 -7.59 1.39 -17.34
N VAL A 99 -7.97 2.62 -17.73
CA VAL A 99 -7.00 3.72 -17.91
C VAL A 99 -6.32 4.07 -16.58
N SER A 100 -7.09 4.13 -15.48
CA SER A 100 -6.57 4.48 -14.16
C SER A 100 -5.62 3.41 -13.62
N ILE A 101 -6.00 2.13 -13.69
CA ILE A 101 -5.17 1.01 -13.24
C ILE A 101 -3.91 0.89 -14.08
N GLY A 102 -4.02 1.05 -15.41
CA GLY A 102 -2.86 1.07 -16.30
C GLY A 102 -1.87 2.19 -15.94
N ALA A 103 -2.37 3.42 -15.74
CA ALA A 103 -1.54 4.55 -15.33
C ALA A 103 -0.86 4.31 -13.96
N MET A 104 -1.60 3.79 -12.97
CA MET A 104 -1.03 3.44 -11.66
C MET A 104 0.04 2.36 -11.76
N PHE A 105 -0.18 1.33 -12.58
CA PHE A 105 0.81 0.27 -12.80
C PHE A 105 2.14 0.84 -13.34
N PHE A 106 2.09 1.72 -14.35
CA PHE A 106 3.30 2.37 -14.86
C PHE A 106 3.97 3.27 -13.83
N MET A 107 3.19 4.10 -13.11
CA MET A 107 3.74 5.01 -12.11
C MET A 107 4.41 4.26 -10.95
N TYR A 108 3.74 3.25 -10.39
CA TYR A 108 4.30 2.42 -9.33
C TYR A 108 5.49 1.60 -9.81
N GLY A 109 5.42 1.02 -11.01
CA GLY A 109 6.51 0.26 -11.60
C GLY A 109 7.78 1.10 -11.80
N LEU A 110 7.64 2.30 -12.37
CA LEU A 110 8.78 3.22 -12.55
C LEU A 110 9.34 3.68 -11.21
N THR A 111 8.46 4.07 -10.27
CA THR A 111 8.88 4.51 -8.93
C THR A 111 9.62 3.40 -8.18
N ALA A 112 9.10 2.18 -8.21
CA ALA A 112 9.73 1.02 -7.56
C ALA A 112 11.07 0.68 -8.21
N THR A 113 11.14 0.71 -9.55
CA THR A 113 12.39 0.41 -10.28
C THR A 113 13.47 1.43 -9.97
N PHE A 114 13.20 2.72 -10.16
CA PHE A 114 14.20 3.77 -9.92
C PHE A 114 14.50 3.97 -8.43
N GLY A 115 13.50 3.77 -7.56
CA GLY A 115 13.67 3.78 -6.12
C GLY A 115 14.60 2.66 -5.64
N TYR A 116 14.35 1.42 -6.09
CA TYR A 116 15.24 0.28 -5.80
C TYR A 116 16.64 0.50 -6.35
N LEU A 117 16.78 0.93 -7.61
CA LEU A 117 18.09 1.21 -8.22
C LEU A 117 18.84 2.37 -7.56
N THR A 118 18.20 3.18 -6.71
CA THR A 118 18.87 4.27 -5.99
C THR A 118 19.62 3.75 -4.77
N PHE A 119 19.07 2.78 -4.03
CA PHE A 119 19.63 2.30 -2.76
C PHE A 119 19.95 0.79 -2.72
N TYR A 120 19.59 0.04 -3.76
CA TYR A 120 19.83 -1.39 -3.93
C TYR A 120 19.44 -2.23 -2.70
N SER A 121 20.38 -2.90 -2.06
CA SER A 121 20.15 -3.78 -0.90
C SER A 121 19.86 -3.02 0.40
N SER A 122 20.01 -1.69 0.42
CA SER A 122 19.84 -0.85 1.61
C SER A 122 18.49 -0.09 1.61
N VAL A 123 17.48 -0.57 0.89
CA VAL A 123 16.16 0.08 0.82
C VAL A 123 15.36 -0.19 2.09
N GLU A 124 14.97 0.87 2.80
CA GLU A 124 14.03 0.82 3.92
C GLU A 124 12.56 0.79 3.46
N ALA A 125 11.64 0.49 4.40
CA ALA A 125 10.20 0.54 4.15
C ALA A 125 9.71 1.94 3.72
N GLU A 126 10.39 2.99 4.18
CA GLU A 126 10.10 4.39 3.85
C GLU A 126 11.24 5.01 3.04
N MET A 127 11.15 4.93 1.73
CA MET A 127 12.21 5.43 0.84
C MET A 127 12.49 6.93 1.01
N LEU A 128 11.50 7.75 1.40
CA LEU A 128 11.72 9.18 1.64
C LEU A 128 12.66 9.44 2.83
N HIS A 129 12.76 8.51 3.79
CA HIS A 129 13.64 8.64 4.94
C HIS A 129 15.12 8.50 4.56
N MET A 130 15.40 7.70 3.52
CA MET A 130 16.76 7.42 3.03
C MET A 130 17.42 8.58 2.29
N TYR A 131 16.66 9.57 1.84
CA TYR A 131 17.22 10.77 1.23
C TYR A 131 17.68 11.78 2.27
N SER A 132 18.77 12.51 1.95
CA SER A 132 19.33 13.56 2.82
C SER A 132 18.30 14.59 3.24
N GLN A 133 18.33 15.01 4.51
CA GLN A 133 17.42 16.01 5.04
C GLN A 133 17.75 17.44 4.57
N GLU A 134 18.96 17.68 4.08
CA GLU A 134 19.44 19.00 3.66
C GLU A 134 19.04 19.33 2.20
N ASP A 135 18.56 18.34 1.44
CA ASP A 135 18.14 18.52 0.07
C ASP A 135 16.78 19.24 -0.04
N LEU A 136 16.78 20.49 -0.52
CA LEU A 136 15.56 21.28 -0.73
C LEU A 136 14.51 20.55 -1.59
N LEU A 137 14.95 19.83 -2.64
CA LEU A 137 14.07 19.06 -3.51
C LEU A 137 13.32 17.96 -2.74
N ILE A 138 14.03 17.23 -1.88
CA ILE A 138 13.47 16.15 -1.06
C ILE A 138 12.56 16.71 0.03
N LEU A 139 12.91 17.86 0.61
CA LEU A 139 12.05 18.56 1.55
C LEU A 139 10.71 18.96 0.89
N CYS A 140 10.76 19.53 -0.32
CA CYS A 140 9.56 19.83 -1.09
C CYS A 140 8.72 18.58 -1.39
N VAL A 141 9.34 17.47 -1.74
CA VAL A 141 8.65 16.18 -1.96
C VAL A 141 7.98 15.69 -0.68
N ARG A 142 8.67 15.73 0.47
CA ARG A 142 8.09 15.35 1.78
C ARG A 142 6.86 16.18 2.10
N LEU A 143 6.93 17.50 1.91
CA LEU A 143 5.80 18.41 2.12
C LEU A 143 4.64 18.13 1.16
N ALA A 144 4.93 17.88 -0.12
CA ALA A 144 3.91 17.57 -1.12
C ALA A 144 3.19 16.25 -0.80
N VAL A 145 3.92 15.21 -0.43
CA VAL A 145 3.34 13.92 -0.03
C VAL A 145 2.52 14.08 1.25
N LEU A 146 3.03 14.79 2.26
CA LEU A 146 2.31 15.04 3.51
C LEU A 146 0.98 15.78 3.26
N LEU A 147 1.01 16.82 2.42
CA LEU A 147 -0.20 17.55 2.03
C LEU A 147 -1.20 16.64 1.30
N ALA A 148 -0.74 15.85 0.33
CA ALA A 148 -1.59 14.94 -0.43
C ALA A 148 -2.24 13.86 0.46
N VAL A 149 -1.48 13.28 1.39
CA VAL A 149 -1.98 12.29 2.36
C VAL A 149 -3.00 12.94 3.29
N THR A 150 -2.70 14.12 3.84
CA THR A 150 -3.60 14.86 4.73
C THR A 150 -4.94 15.17 4.06
N LEU A 151 -4.92 15.56 2.79
CA LEU A 151 -6.14 15.84 2.01
C LEU A 151 -6.91 14.57 1.61
N THR A 152 -6.26 13.40 1.63
CA THR A 152 -6.92 12.11 1.37
C THR A 152 -7.73 11.62 2.59
N VAL A 153 -7.29 11.94 3.81
CA VAL A 153 -7.97 11.55 5.06
C VAL A 153 -9.48 11.90 5.07
N PRO A 154 -9.91 13.15 4.82
CA PRO A 154 -11.34 13.48 4.84
C PRO A 154 -12.13 12.76 3.75
N VAL A 155 -11.52 12.52 2.59
CA VAL A 155 -12.15 11.81 1.46
C VAL A 155 -12.45 10.36 1.84
N VAL A 156 -11.49 9.66 2.46
CA VAL A 156 -11.64 8.26 2.88
C VAL A 156 -12.52 8.12 4.14
N LEU A 157 -12.49 9.08 5.06
CA LEU A 157 -13.35 9.08 6.24
C LEU A 157 -14.83 9.26 5.90
N PHE A 158 -15.15 9.95 4.81
CA PHE A 158 -16.53 10.19 4.39
C PHE A 158 -17.34 8.91 4.16
N PRO A 159 -16.92 7.95 3.30
CA PRO A 159 -17.64 6.71 3.08
C PRO A 159 -17.66 5.82 4.33
N ILE A 160 -16.57 5.76 5.12
CA ILE A 160 -16.51 4.98 6.37
C ILE A 160 -17.58 5.46 7.35
N ARG A 161 -17.67 6.78 7.57
CA ARG A 161 -18.68 7.37 8.44
C ARG A 161 -20.09 7.09 7.93
N ARG A 162 -20.32 7.19 6.62
CA ARG A 162 -21.63 6.88 6.01
C ARG A 162 -21.99 5.41 6.22
N ALA A 163 -21.06 4.48 6.03
CA ALA A 163 -21.25 3.06 6.26
C ALA A 163 -21.59 2.75 7.72
N LEU A 164 -20.84 3.33 8.68
CA LEU A 164 -21.11 3.16 10.11
C LEU A 164 -22.47 3.74 10.52
N GLN A 165 -22.85 4.90 9.98
CA GLN A 165 -24.15 5.48 10.28
C GLN A 165 -25.30 4.59 9.77
N GLN A 166 -25.15 4.00 8.58
CA GLN A 166 -26.15 3.06 8.04
C GLN A 166 -26.18 1.74 8.83
N LEU A 167 -25.03 1.22 9.28
CA LEU A 167 -24.93 -0.03 10.03
C LEU A 167 -25.49 0.09 11.46
N LEU A 168 -25.15 1.16 12.17
CA LEU A 168 -25.53 1.36 13.58
C LEU A 168 -26.90 2.04 13.74
N PHE A 169 -27.30 2.89 12.79
CA PHE A 169 -28.51 3.70 12.88
C PHE A 169 -29.29 3.79 11.54
N PRO A 170 -29.72 2.66 10.96
CA PRO A 170 -30.31 2.61 9.61
C PRO A 170 -31.58 3.47 9.44
N SER A 171 -32.34 3.71 10.52
CA SER A 171 -33.64 4.39 10.49
C SER A 171 -33.69 5.72 11.24
N LYS A 172 -32.55 6.28 11.66
CA LYS A 172 -32.51 7.56 12.41
C LYS A 172 -32.15 8.72 11.49
N ALA A 173 -32.87 9.83 11.66
CA ALA A 173 -32.56 11.08 10.99
C ALA A 173 -31.16 11.61 11.34
N PHE A 174 -30.60 12.42 10.45
CA PHE A 174 -29.31 13.06 10.65
C PHE A 174 -29.29 13.89 11.93
N SER A 175 -28.24 13.74 12.74
CA SER A 175 -28.05 14.51 13.96
C SER A 175 -26.58 14.90 14.09
N TRP A 176 -26.30 16.20 14.19
CA TRP A 176 -24.96 16.76 14.34
C TRP A 176 -24.13 16.13 15.48
N PRO A 177 -24.66 15.94 16.70
CA PRO A 177 -23.88 15.35 17.79
C PRO A 177 -23.37 13.94 17.48
N ARG A 178 -24.25 13.10 16.92
CA ARG A 178 -23.90 11.74 16.49
C ARG A 178 -22.85 11.74 15.38
N HIS A 179 -22.99 12.68 14.44
CA HIS A 179 -22.06 12.83 13.33
C HIS A 179 -20.65 13.14 13.84
N VAL A 180 -20.53 14.12 14.74
CA VAL A 180 -19.26 14.51 15.35
C VAL A 180 -18.72 13.38 16.24
N ALA A 181 -19.57 12.72 17.02
CA ALA A 181 -19.15 11.60 17.87
C ALA A 181 -18.56 10.43 17.06
N ILE A 182 -19.19 10.01 15.96
CA ILE A 182 -18.66 8.94 15.09
C ILE A 182 -17.31 9.35 14.50
N ALA A 183 -17.17 10.59 14.02
CA ALA A 183 -15.92 11.09 13.46
C ALA A 183 -14.79 11.13 14.52
N LEU A 184 -15.09 11.60 15.73
CA LEU A 184 -14.15 11.63 16.85
C LEU A 184 -13.69 10.23 17.24
N ILE A 185 -14.62 9.28 17.39
CA ILE A 185 -14.32 7.89 17.73
C ILE A 185 -13.42 7.26 16.66
N LEU A 186 -13.75 7.43 15.37
CA LEU A 186 -12.93 6.95 14.27
C LEU A 186 -11.51 7.53 14.32
N LEU A 187 -11.39 8.83 14.55
CA LEU A 187 -10.09 9.50 14.64
C LEU A 187 -9.26 8.97 15.82
N VAL A 188 -9.88 8.80 17.00
CA VAL A 188 -9.20 8.24 18.18
C VAL A 188 -8.73 6.82 17.90
N LEU A 189 -9.58 5.96 17.33
CA LEU A 189 -9.22 4.58 17.01
C LEU A 189 -8.03 4.50 16.04
N VAL A 190 -8.01 5.34 15.00
CA VAL A 190 -6.89 5.40 14.05
C VAL A 190 -5.60 5.88 14.75
N ASN A 191 -5.67 6.91 15.60
CA ASN A 191 -4.50 7.38 16.33
C ASN A 191 -3.97 6.33 17.32
N VAL A 192 -4.84 5.63 18.03
CA VAL A 192 -4.44 4.53 18.91
C VAL A 192 -3.75 3.42 18.13
N LEU A 193 -4.28 3.04 16.95
CA LEU A 193 -3.65 2.03 16.09
C LEU A 193 -2.22 2.43 15.68
N VAL A 194 -2.02 3.68 15.29
CA VAL A 194 -0.70 4.20 14.89
C VAL A 194 0.29 4.20 16.06
N ILE A 195 -0.17 4.48 17.28
CA ILE A 195 0.68 4.41 18.49
C ILE A 195 1.06 2.96 18.82
N CYS A 196 0.16 2.00 18.59
CA CYS A 196 0.40 0.59 18.88
C CYS A 196 1.30 -0.12 17.87
N VAL A 197 1.33 0.32 16.61
CA VAL A 197 2.08 -0.35 15.54
C VAL A 197 3.21 0.56 15.04
N PRO A 198 4.47 0.30 15.41
CA PRO A 198 5.58 1.22 15.16
C PRO A 198 6.10 1.20 13.72
N THR A 199 5.74 0.20 12.91
CA THR A 199 6.22 0.10 11.52
C THR A 199 5.07 0.22 10.51
N ILE A 200 5.27 1.08 9.50
CA ILE A 200 4.31 1.24 8.41
C ILE A 200 4.16 -0.04 7.57
N ARG A 201 5.22 -0.84 7.49
CA ARG A 201 5.25 -2.13 6.78
C ARG A 201 4.26 -3.11 7.40
N ASP A 202 4.23 -3.20 8.73
CA ASP A 202 3.30 -4.08 9.45
C ASP A 202 1.86 -3.64 9.24
N ILE A 203 1.59 -2.33 9.30
CA ILE A 203 0.25 -1.78 9.04
C ILE A 203 -0.24 -2.14 7.64
N PHE A 204 0.56 -1.84 6.60
CA PHE A 204 0.16 -2.16 5.23
C PHE A 204 0.14 -3.66 4.93
N GLY A 205 0.96 -4.46 5.61
CA GLY A 205 0.93 -5.92 5.53
C GLY A 205 -0.39 -6.49 6.06
N VAL A 206 -0.80 -6.10 7.27
CA VAL A 206 -2.05 -6.58 7.89
C VAL A 206 -3.27 -6.07 7.14
N ILE A 207 -3.30 -4.78 6.81
CA ILE A 207 -4.40 -4.20 6.06
C ILE A 207 -4.48 -4.86 4.69
N GLY A 208 -3.37 -5.00 3.97
CA GLY A 208 -3.36 -5.65 2.66
C GLY A 208 -3.76 -7.12 2.69
N SER A 209 -3.34 -7.86 3.70
CA SER A 209 -3.66 -9.30 3.81
C SER A 209 -5.10 -9.55 4.23
N THR A 210 -5.78 -8.56 4.80
CA THR A 210 -7.19 -8.64 5.18
C THR A 210 -8.09 -8.00 4.11
N SER A 211 -7.88 -6.72 3.79
CA SER A 211 -8.76 -5.94 2.94
C SER A 211 -8.70 -6.35 1.48
N ALA A 212 -7.50 -6.64 0.95
CA ALA A 212 -7.35 -6.98 -0.47
C ALA A 212 -8.04 -8.31 -0.81
N PRO A 213 -7.77 -9.44 -0.11
CA PRO A 213 -8.50 -10.67 -0.40
C PRO A 213 -9.99 -10.60 -0.05
N SER A 214 -10.39 -9.80 0.94
CA SER A 214 -11.81 -9.56 1.22
C SER A 214 -12.53 -8.92 0.02
N LEU A 215 -11.93 -7.87 -0.57
CA LEU A 215 -12.56 -7.10 -1.65
C LEU A 215 -12.41 -7.77 -3.02
N ILE A 216 -11.29 -8.46 -3.26
CA ILE A 216 -10.96 -9.03 -4.57
C ILE A 216 -11.55 -10.44 -4.74
N PHE A 217 -11.48 -11.28 -3.70
CA PHE A 217 -11.88 -12.68 -3.78
C PHE A 217 -13.21 -12.94 -3.06
N ILE A 218 -13.28 -12.60 -1.77
CA ILE A 218 -14.37 -13.05 -0.90
C ILE A 218 -15.70 -12.37 -1.24
N LEU A 219 -15.72 -11.04 -1.32
CA LEU A 219 -16.95 -10.27 -1.56
C LEU A 219 -17.60 -10.57 -2.92
N PRO A 220 -16.87 -10.58 -4.06
CA PRO A 220 -17.45 -10.95 -5.34
C PRO A 220 -18.03 -12.37 -5.34
N SER A 221 -17.34 -13.33 -4.72
CA SER A 221 -17.83 -14.70 -4.56
C SER A 221 -19.12 -14.78 -3.75
N ILE A 222 -19.19 -14.09 -2.61
CA ILE A 222 -20.40 -14.06 -1.78
C ILE A 222 -21.55 -13.39 -2.54
N PHE A 223 -21.31 -12.26 -3.20
CA PHE A 223 -22.34 -11.59 -3.98
C PHE A 223 -22.85 -12.46 -5.13
N TYR A 224 -21.96 -13.14 -5.86
CA TYR A 224 -22.38 -14.05 -6.92
C TYR A 224 -23.27 -15.19 -6.39
N LEU A 225 -22.85 -15.85 -5.30
CA LEU A 225 -23.59 -16.95 -4.70
C LEU A 225 -24.94 -16.52 -4.07
N ARG A 226 -25.03 -15.27 -3.59
CA ARG A 226 -26.27 -14.73 -2.99
C ARG A 226 -27.23 -14.14 -4.01
N ILE A 227 -26.72 -13.52 -5.09
CA ILE A 227 -27.55 -12.87 -6.12
C ILE A 227 -28.12 -13.90 -7.10
N VAL A 228 -27.36 -14.96 -7.44
CA VAL A 228 -27.82 -15.99 -8.39
C VAL A 228 -28.59 -17.09 -7.63
N PRO A 229 -29.93 -17.14 -7.72
CA PRO A 229 -30.73 -18.08 -6.94
C PRO A 229 -30.35 -19.53 -7.27
N SER A 230 -30.40 -20.40 -6.26
CA SER A 230 -30.18 -21.84 -6.44
C SER A 230 -31.23 -22.52 -7.32
N GLU A 231 -32.37 -21.86 -7.55
CA GLU A 231 -33.42 -22.32 -8.45
C GLU A 231 -33.07 -22.15 -9.93
N VAL A 232 -32.23 -21.16 -10.28
CA VAL A 232 -31.81 -20.91 -11.67
C VAL A 232 -30.57 -21.73 -12.03
N GLN A 233 -29.69 -21.98 -11.05
CA GLN A 233 -28.51 -22.82 -11.22
C GLN A 233 -28.27 -23.66 -9.96
N PRO A 234 -28.17 -25.00 -10.07
CA PRO A 234 -27.89 -25.86 -8.92
C PRO A 234 -26.53 -25.53 -8.31
N LEU A 235 -26.34 -25.79 -7.02
CA LEU A 235 -25.09 -25.49 -6.30
C LEU A 235 -23.84 -26.18 -6.91
N PHE A 236 -24.06 -27.29 -7.62
CA PHE A 236 -23.02 -28.04 -8.32
C PHE A 236 -22.77 -27.56 -9.77
N SER A 237 -23.35 -26.42 -10.17
CA SER A 237 -23.05 -25.82 -11.46
C SER A 237 -21.60 -25.32 -11.51
N TRP A 238 -20.96 -25.46 -12.68
CA TRP A 238 -19.58 -25.02 -12.91
C TRP A 238 -19.31 -23.57 -12.45
N PRO A 239 -20.19 -22.58 -12.73
CA PRO A 239 -19.98 -21.20 -12.30
C PRO A 239 -20.04 -21.01 -10.78
N LYS A 240 -20.91 -21.75 -10.08
CA LYS A 240 -21.01 -21.66 -8.60
C LYS A 240 -19.83 -22.34 -7.92
N ILE A 241 -19.34 -23.44 -8.48
CA ILE A 241 -18.10 -24.08 -8.01
C ILE A 241 -16.90 -23.13 -8.21
N GLN A 242 -16.82 -22.43 -9.35
CA GLN A 242 -15.78 -21.41 -9.57
C GLN A 242 -15.86 -20.28 -8.55
N ALA A 243 -17.06 -19.73 -8.29
CA ALA A 243 -17.24 -18.69 -7.30
C ALA A 243 -16.88 -19.16 -5.88
N LEU A 244 -17.26 -20.37 -5.50
CA LEU A 244 -16.91 -20.96 -4.21
C LEU A 244 -15.41 -21.16 -4.07
N CYS A 245 -14.77 -21.76 -5.08
CA CYS A 245 -13.31 -21.96 -5.13
C CYS A 245 -12.57 -20.63 -4.99
N PHE A 246 -13.00 -19.61 -5.74
CA PHE A 246 -12.42 -18.27 -5.70
C PHE A 246 -12.55 -17.62 -4.32
N GLY A 247 -13.69 -17.79 -3.64
CA GLY A 247 -13.90 -17.30 -2.28
C GLY A 247 -13.03 -18.05 -1.25
N THR A 248 -12.94 -19.38 -1.35
CA THR A 248 -12.09 -20.19 -0.48
C THR A 248 -10.61 -19.87 -0.63
N LEU A 249 -10.16 -19.61 -1.87
CA LEU A 249 -8.78 -19.18 -2.14
C LEU A 249 -8.47 -17.85 -1.43
N GLY A 250 -9.40 -16.89 -1.46
CA GLY A 250 -9.26 -15.63 -0.73
C GLY A 250 -9.11 -15.82 0.78
N VAL A 251 -9.92 -16.70 1.38
CA VAL A 251 -9.83 -17.03 2.81
C VAL A 251 -8.50 -17.71 3.15
N LEU A 252 -8.05 -18.65 2.32
CA LEU A 252 -6.76 -19.31 2.50
C LEU A 252 -5.60 -18.32 2.41
N PHE A 253 -5.60 -17.45 1.40
CA PHE A 253 -4.57 -16.42 1.24
C PHE A 253 -4.51 -15.47 2.46
N MET A 254 -5.67 -15.04 2.96
CA MET A 254 -5.77 -14.21 4.18
C MET A 254 -5.22 -14.95 5.41
N ALA A 255 -5.63 -16.21 5.62
CA ALA A 255 -5.18 -17.00 6.78
C ALA A 255 -3.67 -17.28 6.74
N ILE A 256 -3.13 -17.63 5.58
CA ILE A 256 -1.70 -17.89 5.38
C ILE A 256 -0.90 -16.61 5.63
N SER A 257 -1.27 -15.50 4.99
CA SER A 257 -0.52 -14.24 5.09
C SER A 257 -0.51 -13.70 6.52
N LEU A 258 -1.66 -13.67 7.19
CA LEU A 258 -1.74 -13.26 8.60
C LEU A 258 -0.98 -14.24 9.51
N GLY A 259 -1.12 -15.54 9.29
CA GLY A 259 -0.42 -16.56 10.08
C GLY A 259 1.10 -16.36 10.04
N PHE A 260 1.67 -16.11 8.85
CA PHE A 260 3.09 -15.80 8.71
C PHE A 260 3.49 -14.50 9.40
N MET A 261 2.69 -13.44 9.30
CA MET A 261 2.97 -12.17 9.98
C MET A 261 2.95 -12.32 11.51
N PHE A 262 1.93 -12.98 12.07
CA PHE A 262 1.85 -13.25 13.50
C PHE A 262 2.98 -14.16 13.98
N ALA A 263 3.38 -15.15 13.19
CA ALA A 263 4.53 -16.00 13.51
C ALA A 263 5.84 -15.20 13.50
N ASN A 264 6.03 -14.28 12.55
CA ASN A 264 7.20 -13.40 12.50
C ASN A 264 7.26 -12.45 13.71
N TRP A 265 6.12 -11.93 14.16
CA TRP A 265 6.05 -11.12 15.37
C TRP A 265 6.31 -11.94 16.64
N ALA A 266 5.71 -13.13 16.75
CA ALA A 266 5.89 -14.02 17.91
C ALA A 266 7.33 -14.52 18.05
N THR A 267 8.05 -14.71 16.94
CA THR A 267 9.46 -15.12 16.93
C THR A 267 10.43 -13.95 17.12
N GLY A 268 9.94 -12.71 17.27
CA GLY A 268 10.76 -11.52 17.51
C GLY A 268 11.61 -11.07 16.33
N ARG A 269 11.47 -11.68 15.14
CA ARG A 269 12.29 -11.36 13.96
C ARG A 269 12.00 -9.98 13.37
N SER A 270 10.86 -9.37 13.68
CA SER A 270 10.53 -8.01 13.23
C SER A 270 11.41 -6.93 13.89
N HIS A 271 11.95 -7.19 15.09
CA HIS A 271 12.70 -6.19 15.85
C HIS A 271 14.20 -6.13 15.48
N MET A 272 14.70 -7.05 14.66
CA MET A 272 16.12 -7.16 14.29
C MET A 272 16.48 -6.47 12.98
N SER A 273 15.49 -5.94 12.23
CA SER A 273 15.72 -5.36 10.89
C SER A 273 15.65 -3.82 10.88
N GLY A 274 15.63 -3.18 12.05
CA GLY A 274 15.42 -1.73 12.22
C GLY A 274 16.44 -1.00 13.10
N HIS A 275 17.64 -1.57 13.28
CA HIS A 275 18.79 -0.91 13.90
C HIS A 275 20.04 -1.14 13.07
#